data_AF-A0A9P0IKG0-F1
#
_entry.id   AF-A0A9P0IKG0-F1
#
_cell.length_a   1.000
_cell.length_b   1.000
_cell.length_c   1.000
_cell.angle_alpha   90.00
_cell.angle_beta   90.00
_cell.angle_gamma   90.00
#
_symmetry.space_group_name_H-M   'P 1'
#
loop_
_entity.id
_entity.type
_entity.pdbx_description
1 polymer ?
#
loop_
_entity_poly.entity_id
_entity_poly.type
_entity_poly.pdbx_seq_one_letter_code
_entity_poly.pdbx_strand_id
1 'polypeptide(L)'
;MLTATRAVIVFACLTMANCGIFHAMPVVDKQPVLGSCCPPITRRQNSIPVHYVTGTHYEVGFSVGRTFGSIIKEYVRLYEPLQSEFLPMYAQPEGKEIYEESLKSTQKYFPQYVNELQGLADGAEVPFHVLFLMALDDTLPKNLNASSKDKGPIGCTSLIINQPNAQLLGHTEDALSETTNNYYIVAAHVLPDETEMGGIFQAREEKFEALAYAGHLPGYASGHNYYGLVFSINTIFVSKPLRGKIPREFITRALLSSRADLGEILDILTNEGVGTADGFNVNFGFLHVPKESRVFHTVEVTPKTDSDRSEVYLADFGIGNNSLHTNRLLHLKYPELDEAAYGSSLSRESRYKQMTANKTAASIQDMLEVLGNREDDPWPVFSDKPDARVSTINLGVFDFNKKTWTMWGNDPINNSPLLQLPLTFTDLIDPVGNDININRIEVVDTFYPDK
;
A
#
# COMPACT_ATOMS: atom_id res chain seq x y z
N MET A 1 -68.98 31.58 40.64
CA MET A 1 -68.56 30.33 41.31
C MET A 1 -69.62 29.26 41.04
N LEU A 2 -69.44 28.49 39.98
CA LEU A 2 -70.23 27.29 39.72
C LEU A 2 -69.34 26.33 38.94
N THR A 3 -69.00 25.23 39.59
CA THR A 3 -68.36 24.04 39.02
C THR A 3 -69.41 23.27 38.21
N ALA A 4 -69.07 22.92 36.97
CA ALA A 4 -69.88 22.04 36.15
C ALA A 4 -68.99 20.92 35.61
N THR A 5 -69.23 19.71 36.11
CA THR A 5 -68.83 18.46 35.47
C THR A 5 -70.03 17.99 34.66
N ARG A 6 -69.85 17.69 33.37
CA ARG A 6 -70.79 16.83 32.62
C ARG A 6 -70.08 16.08 31.51
N ALA A 7 -70.63 14.89 31.29
CA ALA A 7 -70.11 13.75 30.58
C ALA A 7 -70.48 13.74 29.09
N VAL A 8 -69.57 13.14 28.30
CA VAL A 8 -69.76 12.10 27.25
C VAL A 8 -70.82 12.34 26.15
N ILE A 9 -70.40 12.16 24.88
CA ILE A 9 -71.01 11.29 23.82
C ILE A 9 -70.06 11.28 22.59
N VAL A 10 -69.29 10.22 22.31
CA VAL A 10 -69.51 9.03 21.43
C VAL A 10 -69.87 9.34 19.96
N PHE A 11 -69.01 9.02 18.97
CA PHE A 11 -69.02 7.78 18.15
C PHE A 11 -68.04 7.83 16.94
N ALA A 12 -67.31 6.71 16.81
CA ALA A 12 -66.60 6.07 15.70
C ALA A 12 -66.35 6.79 14.35
N CYS A 13 -65.16 6.54 13.79
CA CYS A 13 -65.03 5.69 12.60
C CYS A 13 -63.58 5.19 12.40
N LEU A 14 -63.50 3.87 12.09
CA LEU A 14 -62.60 3.14 11.17
C LEU A 14 -61.31 3.86 10.69
N THR A 15 -60.13 3.25 10.55
CA THR A 15 -59.67 1.86 10.48
C THR A 15 -58.14 1.88 10.31
N MET A 16 -57.51 0.79 10.77
CA MET A 16 -56.34 0.09 10.21
C MET A 16 -55.21 -0.08 11.22
N ALA A 17 -55.15 -1.33 11.70
CA ALA A 17 -54.05 -1.90 12.42
C ALA A 17 -52.80 -1.91 11.53
N ASN A 18 -51.66 -1.58 12.11
CA ASN A 18 -50.41 -2.20 11.72
C ASN A 18 -49.55 -2.41 12.97
N CYS A 19 -49.30 -3.69 13.27
CA CYS A 19 -48.43 -4.12 14.36
C CYS A 19 -46.98 -3.74 14.03
N GLY A 20 -46.40 -2.81 14.79
CA GLY A 20 -44.96 -2.62 14.88
C GLY A 20 -44.47 -3.07 16.24
N ILE A 21 -43.83 -4.25 16.30
CA ILE A 21 -43.04 -4.68 17.45
C ILE A 21 -41.78 -3.81 17.45
N PHE A 22 -41.70 -2.83 18.36
CA PHE A 22 -40.46 -2.11 18.63
C PHE A 22 -39.56 -3.01 19.49
N HIS A 23 -38.52 -3.60 18.88
CA HIS A 23 -37.34 -4.00 19.63
C HIS A 23 -36.51 -2.75 19.94
N ALA A 24 -36.52 -2.34 21.21
CA ALA A 24 -35.62 -1.32 21.71
C ALA A 24 -34.19 -1.86 21.65
N MET A 25 -33.35 -1.30 20.77
CA MET A 25 -31.91 -1.46 20.85
C MET A 25 -31.39 -0.67 22.06
N PRO A 26 -30.48 -1.21 22.88
CA PRO A 26 -29.87 -0.44 23.95
C PRO A 26 -28.94 0.60 23.32
N VAL A 27 -29.21 1.87 23.60
CA VAL A 27 -28.29 2.98 23.34
C VAL A 27 -27.11 2.78 24.29
N VAL A 28 -25.97 2.33 23.75
CA VAL A 28 -24.71 2.36 24.46
C VAL A 28 -24.25 3.81 24.49
N ASP A 29 -24.39 4.43 25.65
CA ASP A 29 -23.92 5.77 25.96
C ASP A 29 -22.39 5.76 25.96
N LYS A 30 -21.76 6.01 24.81
CA LYS A 30 -20.30 6.21 24.74
C LYS A 30 -20.00 7.60 25.28
N GLN A 31 -19.57 7.67 26.54
CA GLN A 31 -18.87 8.85 27.04
C GLN A 31 -17.71 9.19 26.09
N PRO A 32 -17.54 10.46 25.69
CA PRO A 32 -16.39 10.86 24.89
C PRO A 32 -15.13 10.63 25.73
N VAL A 33 -14.29 9.70 25.28
CA VAL A 33 -12.95 9.52 25.86
C VAL A 33 -12.18 10.80 25.57
N LEU A 34 -11.92 11.56 26.64
CA LEU A 34 -11.13 12.78 26.60
C LEU A 34 -9.70 12.40 26.15
N GLY A 35 -9.36 12.62 24.88
CA GLY A 35 -8.01 12.40 24.36
C GLY A 35 -7.90 11.88 22.93
N SER A 36 -8.99 11.46 22.29
CA SER A 36 -8.92 10.94 20.92
C SER A 36 -9.28 11.97 19.85
N CYS A 37 -8.44 12.10 18.82
CA CYS A 37 -8.66 13.03 17.71
C CYS A 37 -9.52 12.44 16.56
N CYS A 38 -9.72 11.12 16.53
CA CYS A 38 -10.40 10.43 15.43
C CYS A 38 -11.49 9.47 15.93
N PRO A 39 -12.63 9.33 15.22
CA PRO A 39 -13.62 8.31 15.55
C PRO A 39 -13.03 6.91 15.37
N PRO A 40 -13.37 5.94 16.25
CA PRO A 40 -12.78 4.62 16.20
C PRO A 40 -13.19 3.87 14.92
N ILE A 41 -12.22 3.28 14.23
CA ILE A 41 -12.45 2.49 13.01
C ILE A 41 -12.41 1.00 13.35
N THR A 42 -13.44 0.27 12.91
CA THR A 42 -13.48 -1.17 13.07
C THR A 42 -12.70 -1.82 11.93
N ARG A 43 -11.61 -2.51 12.25
CA ARG A 43 -10.82 -3.27 11.27
C ARG A 43 -11.63 -4.43 10.70
N ARG A 44 -11.39 -4.77 9.43
CA ARG A 44 -11.90 -5.99 8.80
C ARG A 44 -11.46 -7.18 9.64
N GLN A 45 -12.42 -7.99 10.08
CA GLN A 45 -12.09 -9.16 10.90
C GLN A 45 -11.39 -10.22 10.04
N ASN A 46 -10.17 -10.56 10.45
CA ASN A 46 -9.44 -11.78 10.11
C ASN A 46 -9.35 -12.14 8.61
N SER A 47 -9.25 -11.17 7.70
CA SER A 47 -9.13 -11.46 6.27
C SER A 47 -8.40 -10.36 5.48
N ILE A 48 -7.66 -10.77 4.46
CA ILE A 48 -7.08 -9.91 3.43
C ILE A 48 -7.58 -10.45 2.07
N PRO A 49 -8.33 -9.67 1.28
CA PRO A 49 -8.80 -10.12 -0.04
C PRO A 49 -7.64 -10.32 -1.00
N VAL A 50 -7.71 -11.39 -1.81
CA VAL A 50 -6.79 -11.67 -2.92
C VAL A 50 -7.62 -11.79 -4.19
N HIS A 51 -7.25 -11.05 -5.23
CA HIS A 51 -7.89 -11.12 -6.54
C HIS A 51 -6.92 -11.69 -7.57
N TYR A 52 -7.23 -12.89 -8.08
CA TYR A 52 -6.51 -13.53 -9.16
C TYR A 52 -7.12 -13.10 -10.49
N VAL A 53 -6.30 -12.59 -11.41
CA VAL A 53 -6.79 -12.03 -12.67
C VAL A 53 -5.79 -12.21 -13.81
N THR A 54 -6.31 -12.45 -15.00
CA THR A 54 -5.55 -12.49 -16.26
C THR A 54 -6.23 -11.60 -17.28
N GLY A 55 -5.45 -10.86 -18.08
CA GLY A 55 -5.95 -10.01 -19.15
C GLY A 55 -4.91 -8.98 -19.61
N THR A 56 -5.33 -8.06 -20.46
CA THR A 56 -4.56 -6.84 -20.78
C THR A 56 -4.41 -5.94 -19.55
N HIS A 57 -3.57 -4.89 -19.60
CA HIS A 57 -3.45 -3.95 -18.49
C HIS A 57 -4.81 -3.32 -18.16
N TYR A 58 -5.57 -2.88 -19.18
CA TYR A 58 -6.93 -2.37 -18.98
C TYR A 58 -7.87 -3.40 -18.37
N GLU A 59 -7.89 -4.65 -18.86
CA GLU A 59 -8.79 -5.70 -18.36
C GLU A 59 -8.49 -6.08 -16.91
N VAL A 60 -7.20 -6.15 -16.55
CA VAL A 60 -6.76 -6.35 -15.17
C VAL A 60 -7.26 -5.21 -14.29
N GLY A 61 -7.05 -3.96 -14.71
CA GLY A 61 -7.59 -2.78 -14.02
C GLY A 61 -9.12 -2.87 -13.86
N PHE A 62 -9.84 -3.12 -14.94
CA PHE A 62 -11.30 -3.22 -14.95
C PHE A 62 -11.82 -4.31 -14.02
N SER A 63 -11.19 -5.47 -14.02
CA SER A 63 -11.55 -6.58 -13.15
C SER A 63 -11.34 -6.25 -11.67
N VAL A 64 -10.21 -5.61 -11.31
CA VAL A 64 -9.96 -5.11 -9.95
C VAL A 64 -11.01 -4.07 -9.56
N GLY A 65 -11.25 -3.09 -10.43
CA GLY A 65 -12.22 -2.01 -10.20
C GLY A 65 -13.64 -2.55 -9.99
N ARG A 66 -14.05 -3.52 -10.81
CA ARG A 66 -15.37 -4.16 -10.70
C ARG A 66 -15.50 -5.00 -9.43
N THR A 67 -14.45 -5.71 -9.05
CA THR A 67 -14.44 -6.61 -7.88
C THR A 67 -14.45 -5.82 -6.58
N PHE A 68 -13.66 -4.75 -6.50
CA PHE A 68 -13.50 -3.94 -5.29
C PHE A 68 -14.17 -2.56 -5.37
N GLY A 69 -15.06 -2.34 -6.34
CA GLY A 69 -15.66 -1.04 -6.61
C GLY A 69 -16.32 -0.39 -5.41
N SER A 70 -16.97 -1.17 -4.53
CA SER A 70 -17.55 -0.65 -3.28
C SER A 70 -16.47 -0.10 -2.33
N ILE A 71 -15.35 -0.80 -2.18
CA ILE A 71 -14.21 -0.40 -1.33
C ILE A 71 -13.54 0.84 -1.94
N ILE A 72 -13.34 0.86 -3.26
CA ILE A 72 -12.74 1.99 -3.97
C ILE A 72 -13.60 3.25 -3.85
N LYS A 73 -14.92 3.14 -4.11
CA LYS A 73 -15.86 4.26 -3.95
C LYS A 73 -15.92 4.77 -2.51
N GLU A 74 -15.90 3.86 -1.53
CA GLU A 74 -15.88 4.22 -0.11
C GLU A 74 -14.59 4.97 0.25
N TYR A 75 -13.43 4.45 -0.18
CA TYR A 75 -12.15 5.10 0.07
C TYR A 75 -12.07 6.47 -0.58
N VAL A 76 -12.42 6.60 -1.86
CA VAL A 76 -12.49 7.88 -2.57
C VAL A 76 -13.36 8.89 -1.81
N ARG A 77 -14.51 8.47 -1.27
CA ARG A 77 -15.41 9.35 -0.51
C ARG A 77 -14.84 9.79 0.83
N LEU A 78 -14.06 8.94 1.49
CA LEU A 78 -13.55 9.16 2.85
C LEU A 78 -12.15 9.78 2.90
N TYR A 79 -11.35 9.61 1.85
CA TYR A 79 -9.95 10.02 1.84
C TYR A 79 -9.81 11.54 1.93
N GLU A 80 -9.35 12.02 3.09
CA GLU A 80 -9.38 13.46 3.42
C GLU A 80 -8.54 14.31 2.45
N PRO A 81 -7.27 13.99 2.12
CA PRO A 81 -6.46 14.77 1.19
C PRO A 81 -7.12 14.96 -0.19
N LEU A 82 -7.77 13.91 -0.71
CA LEU A 82 -8.46 14.00 -1.99
C LEU A 82 -9.65 14.97 -1.94
N GLN A 83 -10.46 14.85 -0.89
CA GLN A 83 -11.69 15.65 -0.74
C GLN A 83 -11.42 17.10 -0.37
N SER A 84 -10.48 17.34 0.55
CA SER A 84 -10.23 18.66 1.13
C SER A 84 -9.19 19.48 0.35
N GLU A 85 -8.27 18.82 -0.38
CA GLU A 85 -7.17 19.48 -1.09
C GLU A 85 -7.20 19.20 -2.60
N PHE A 86 -7.07 17.94 -3.03
CA PHE A 86 -6.75 17.64 -4.43
C PHE A 86 -7.89 18.00 -5.40
N LEU A 87 -9.15 17.67 -5.07
CA LEU A 87 -10.30 18.02 -5.91
C LEU A 87 -10.52 19.55 -6.02
N PRO A 88 -10.52 20.33 -4.91
CA PRO A 88 -10.57 21.79 -4.98
C PRO A 88 -9.42 22.41 -5.78
N MET A 89 -8.20 21.88 -5.64
CA MET A 89 -7.03 22.37 -6.37
C MET A 89 -7.11 22.06 -7.86
N TYR A 90 -7.53 20.85 -8.23
CA TYR A 90 -7.76 20.47 -9.62
C TYR A 90 -8.80 21.34 -10.34
N ALA A 91 -9.80 21.85 -9.60
CA ALA A 91 -10.81 22.75 -10.16
C ALA A 91 -10.25 24.14 -10.54
N GLN A 92 -9.03 24.49 -10.10
CA GLN A 92 -8.35 25.73 -10.45
C GLN A 92 -7.55 25.55 -11.75
N PRO A 93 -7.43 26.61 -12.60
CA PRO A 93 -6.68 26.52 -13.86
C PRO A 93 -5.25 25.99 -13.70
N GLU A 94 -4.51 26.49 -12.70
CA GLU A 94 -3.13 26.11 -12.43
C GLU A 94 -3.02 24.65 -11.95
N GLY A 95 -3.97 24.20 -11.11
CA GLY A 95 -4.01 22.82 -10.63
C GLY A 95 -4.35 21.84 -11.74
N LYS A 96 -5.26 22.23 -12.64
CA LYS A 96 -5.57 21.46 -13.84
C LYS A 96 -4.37 21.35 -14.79
N GLU A 97 -3.60 22.42 -14.95
CA GLU A 97 -2.38 22.43 -15.77
C GLU A 97 -1.32 21.45 -15.22
N ILE A 98 -1.07 21.46 -13.91
CA ILE A 98 -0.16 20.49 -13.24
C ILE A 98 -0.62 19.05 -13.50
N TYR A 99 -1.93 18.79 -13.36
CA TYR A 99 -2.52 17.49 -13.64
C TYR A 99 -2.29 17.06 -15.09
N GLU A 100 -2.57 17.94 -16.06
CA GLU A 100 -2.48 17.65 -17.49
C GLU A 100 -1.02 17.39 -17.93
N GLU A 101 -0.06 18.16 -17.40
CA GLU A 101 1.36 17.95 -17.66
C GLU A 101 1.85 16.59 -17.14
N SER A 102 1.53 16.28 -15.89
CA SER A 102 1.92 15.00 -15.29
C SER A 102 1.27 13.83 -16.02
N LEU A 103 -0.03 13.92 -16.36
CA LEU A 103 -0.71 12.89 -17.13
C LEU A 103 -0.09 12.69 -18.52
N LYS A 104 0.22 13.79 -19.22
CA LYS A 104 0.87 13.72 -20.55
C LYS A 104 2.22 13.03 -20.49
N SER A 105 3.04 13.33 -19.48
CA SER A 105 4.32 12.65 -19.28
C SER A 105 4.11 11.18 -18.96
N THR A 106 3.19 10.84 -18.05
CA THR A 106 2.88 9.44 -17.71
C THR A 106 2.37 8.65 -18.91
N GLN A 107 1.48 9.21 -19.73
CA GLN A 107 1.02 8.58 -20.97
C GLN A 107 2.13 8.35 -21.98
N LYS A 108 3.13 9.23 -22.04
CA LYS A 108 4.28 9.07 -22.94
C LYS A 108 5.21 7.94 -22.50
N TYR A 109 5.46 7.79 -21.20
CA TYR A 109 6.44 6.84 -20.68
C TYR A 109 5.83 5.48 -20.33
N PHE A 110 4.62 5.49 -19.77
CA PHE A 110 3.90 4.34 -19.21
C PHE A 110 2.42 4.29 -19.66
N PRO A 111 2.11 4.33 -20.98
CA PRO A 111 0.73 4.30 -21.47
C PRO A 111 -0.07 3.10 -20.96
N GLN A 112 0.56 1.94 -20.85
CA GLN A 112 -0.06 0.70 -20.38
C GLN A 112 -0.56 0.80 -18.94
N TYR A 113 0.17 1.48 -18.05
CA TYR A 113 -0.26 1.67 -16.66
C TYR A 113 -1.31 2.78 -16.54
N VAL A 114 -1.35 3.74 -17.47
CA VAL A 114 -2.47 4.68 -17.58
C VAL A 114 -3.74 3.95 -18.01
N ASN A 115 -3.63 2.99 -18.93
CA ASN A 115 -4.75 2.13 -19.33
C ASN A 115 -5.20 1.23 -18.17
N GLU A 116 -4.28 0.67 -17.38
CA GLU A 116 -4.59 -0.09 -16.16
C GLU A 116 -5.40 0.77 -15.16
N LEU A 117 -4.97 2.02 -14.93
CA LEU A 117 -5.69 2.95 -14.05
C LEU A 117 -7.05 3.36 -14.62
N GLN A 118 -7.15 3.50 -15.96
CA GLN A 118 -8.43 3.74 -16.64
C GLN A 118 -9.39 2.55 -16.48
N GLY A 119 -8.90 1.32 -16.65
CA GLY A 119 -9.68 0.12 -16.39
C GLY A 119 -10.16 0.09 -14.95
N LEU A 120 -9.27 0.35 -13.98
CA LEU A 120 -9.60 0.44 -12.56
C LEU A 120 -10.73 1.44 -12.29
N ALA A 121 -10.63 2.64 -12.86
CA ALA A 121 -11.64 3.69 -12.78
C ALA A 121 -12.98 3.24 -13.37
N ASP A 122 -12.98 2.69 -14.58
CA ASP A 122 -14.19 2.24 -15.29
C ASP A 122 -14.90 1.10 -14.54
N GLY A 123 -14.13 0.09 -14.11
CA GLY A 123 -14.66 -1.04 -13.36
C GLY A 123 -15.22 -0.62 -12.00
N ALA A 124 -14.57 0.34 -11.34
CA ALA A 124 -15.03 0.90 -10.08
C ALA A 124 -16.13 1.96 -10.26
N GLU A 125 -16.50 2.34 -11.49
CA GLU A 125 -17.40 3.46 -11.79
C GLU A 125 -17.03 4.76 -11.06
N VAL A 126 -15.72 5.06 -11.01
CA VAL A 126 -15.16 6.30 -10.47
C VAL A 126 -14.54 7.09 -11.64
N PRO A 127 -14.64 8.42 -11.70
CA PRO A 127 -13.99 9.17 -12.77
C PRO A 127 -12.47 9.01 -12.73
N PHE A 128 -11.84 8.70 -13.88
CA PHE A 128 -10.39 8.51 -14.01
C PHE A 128 -9.55 9.61 -13.32
N HIS A 129 -9.94 10.87 -13.50
CA HIS A 129 -9.19 11.99 -12.93
C HIS A 129 -9.10 11.94 -11.41
N VAL A 130 -10.09 11.35 -10.73
CA VAL A 130 -10.08 11.18 -9.27
C VAL A 130 -8.96 10.25 -8.83
N LEU A 131 -8.78 9.11 -9.52
CA LEU A 131 -7.72 8.16 -9.20
C LEU A 131 -6.34 8.71 -9.57
N PHE A 132 -6.22 9.38 -10.73
CA PHE A 132 -4.95 9.99 -11.11
C PHE A 132 -4.55 11.15 -10.17
N LEU A 133 -5.51 11.89 -9.61
CA LEU A 133 -5.24 12.89 -8.56
C LEU A 133 -4.66 12.25 -7.30
N MET A 134 -5.14 11.07 -6.91
CA MET A 134 -4.57 10.33 -5.78
C MET A 134 -3.12 9.91 -6.05
N ALA A 135 -2.80 9.51 -7.29
CA ALA A 135 -1.44 9.16 -7.70
C ALA A 135 -0.46 10.36 -7.68
N LEU A 136 -0.95 11.59 -7.91
CA LEU A 136 -0.12 12.80 -7.83
C LEU A 136 0.34 13.13 -6.42
N ASP A 137 -0.45 12.75 -5.40
CA ASP A 137 -0.19 12.97 -3.99
C ASP A 137 0.31 14.41 -3.71
N ASP A 138 1.46 14.59 -3.04
CA ASP A 138 2.00 15.91 -2.70
C ASP A 138 2.51 16.73 -3.90
N THR A 139 2.62 16.12 -5.09
CA THR A 139 3.02 16.85 -6.30
C THR A 139 2.07 18.00 -6.61
N LEU A 140 0.75 17.80 -6.47
CA LEU A 140 -0.23 18.82 -6.78
C LEU A 140 -0.19 20.01 -5.79
N PRO A 141 -0.42 19.81 -4.47
CA PRO A 141 -0.50 20.92 -3.54
C PRO A 141 0.81 21.71 -3.42
N LYS A 142 1.96 21.03 -3.43
CA LYS A 142 3.26 21.70 -3.27
C LYS A 142 3.65 22.52 -4.51
N ASN A 143 3.26 22.09 -5.72
CA ASN A 143 3.46 22.90 -6.94
C ASN A 143 2.48 24.09 -7.06
N LEU A 144 1.39 24.10 -6.30
CA LEU A 144 0.50 25.26 -6.15
C LEU A 144 0.93 26.23 -5.04
N ASN A 145 2.05 25.94 -4.34
CA ASN A 145 2.44 26.63 -3.11
C ASN A 145 1.31 26.69 -2.07
N ALA A 146 0.42 25.70 -2.08
CA ALA A 146 -0.65 25.61 -1.10
C ALA A 146 -0.06 25.11 0.22
N SER A 147 -0.52 25.68 1.34
CA SER A 147 -0.27 25.08 2.65
C SER A 147 -1.15 23.83 2.78
N SER A 148 -0.58 22.65 2.52
CA SER A 148 -1.21 21.39 2.89
C SER A 148 -1.20 21.20 4.39
N LYS A 149 -2.22 20.53 4.91
CA LYS A 149 -2.20 20.12 6.31
C LYS A 149 -1.22 18.97 6.48
N ASP A 150 -0.54 18.93 7.62
CA ASP A 150 0.21 17.74 8.03
C ASP A 150 -0.76 16.55 8.08
N LYS A 151 -0.53 15.58 7.19
CA LYS A 151 -1.35 14.36 7.10
C LYS A 151 -1.18 13.50 8.37
N GLY A 152 -0.13 13.72 9.15
CA GLY A 152 0.25 12.95 10.32
C GLY A 152 1.43 12.03 10.00
N PRO A 153 1.77 11.11 10.91
CA PRO A 153 2.93 10.24 10.76
C PRO A 153 2.69 9.07 9.78
N ILE A 154 2.04 9.34 8.64
CA ILE A 154 1.92 8.37 7.54
C ILE A 154 3.31 7.96 7.07
N GLY A 155 3.46 6.71 6.65
CA GLY A 155 4.76 6.21 6.28
C GLY A 155 4.85 4.70 6.26
N CYS A 156 6.08 4.21 6.34
CA CYS A 156 6.40 2.80 6.23
C CYS A 156 7.69 2.52 6.99
N THR A 157 7.84 1.31 7.52
CA THR A 157 9.12 0.81 8.06
C THR A 157 9.51 -0.46 7.32
N SER A 158 10.67 -0.46 6.66
CA SER A 158 11.23 -1.65 6.01
C SER A 158 12.45 -2.14 6.78
N LEU A 159 12.52 -3.43 7.05
CA LEU A 159 13.66 -4.10 7.68
C LEU A 159 14.14 -5.25 6.80
N ILE A 160 15.38 -5.18 6.36
CA ILE A 160 16.11 -6.27 5.74
C ILE A 160 16.91 -6.98 6.84
N ILE A 161 16.72 -8.29 6.95
CA ILE A 161 17.62 -9.18 7.70
C ILE A 161 18.31 -10.09 6.69
N ASN A 162 19.62 -9.94 6.51
CA ASN A 162 20.42 -10.84 5.68
C ASN A 162 21.48 -11.53 6.52
N GLN A 163 21.08 -12.57 7.24
CA GLN A 163 21.91 -13.39 8.11
C GLN A 163 21.99 -14.83 7.58
N PRO A 164 23.02 -15.62 7.92
CA PRO A 164 23.17 -17.00 7.41
C PRO A 164 21.94 -17.89 7.62
N ASN A 165 21.20 -17.66 8.71
CA ASN A 165 20.01 -18.41 9.10
C ASN A 165 18.68 -17.73 8.68
N ALA A 166 18.68 -16.44 8.32
CA ALA A 166 17.46 -15.68 8.02
C ALA A 166 17.70 -14.65 6.90
N GLN A 167 16.95 -14.75 5.81
CA GLN A 167 16.99 -13.82 4.67
C GLN A 167 15.59 -13.29 4.43
N LEU A 168 15.30 -12.14 5.03
CA LEU A 168 13.95 -11.61 5.22
C LEU A 168 13.86 -10.15 4.78
N LEU A 169 12.73 -9.77 4.18
CA LEU A 169 12.31 -8.38 3.99
C LEU A 169 10.95 -8.20 4.66
N GLY A 170 10.91 -7.43 5.75
CA GLY A 170 9.68 -7.04 6.44
C GLY A 170 9.33 -5.60 6.12
N HIS A 171 8.04 -5.29 6.04
CA HIS A 171 7.56 -3.97 5.64
C HIS A 171 6.19 -3.65 6.28
N THR A 172 6.12 -2.53 7.01
CA THR A 172 4.87 -1.96 7.53
C THR A 172 4.33 -0.90 6.59
N GLU A 173 3.02 -0.85 6.43
CA GLU A 173 2.30 0.23 5.74
C GLU A 173 1.46 1.03 6.74
N ASP A 174 1.87 2.27 7.01
CA ASP A 174 1.25 3.17 7.98
C ASP A 174 0.46 4.26 7.24
N ALA A 175 -0.86 4.11 7.22
CA ALA A 175 -1.75 4.98 6.46
C ALA A 175 -2.75 5.69 7.37
N LEU A 176 -3.40 6.72 6.82
CA LEU A 176 -4.55 7.34 7.50
C LEU A 176 -5.58 6.28 7.88
N SER A 177 -6.25 6.48 9.01
CA SER A 177 -7.09 5.45 9.59
C SER A 177 -8.25 5.04 8.68
N GLU A 178 -8.78 5.94 7.84
CA GLU A 178 -9.76 5.60 6.80
C GLU A 178 -9.26 4.56 5.78
N THR A 179 -7.94 4.38 5.64
CA THR A 179 -7.35 3.39 4.74
C THR A 179 -7.35 1.96 5.31
N THR A 180 -7.62 1.79 6.62
CA THR A 180 -7.45 0.51 7.33
C THR A 180 -8.11 -0.70 6.69
N ASN A 181 -9.26 -0.53 6.02
CA ASN A 181 -9.99 -1.61 5.35
C ASN A 181 -9.93 -1.55 3.81
N ASN A 182 -9.20 -0.57 3.28
CA ASN A 182 -9.19 -0.16 1.89
C ASN A 182 -7.88 -0.55 1.19
N TYR A 183 -7.53 -1.83 1.30
CA TYR A 183 -6.43 -2.47 0.57
C TYR A 183 -6.78 -3.92 0.24
N TYR A 184 -6.06 -4.50 -0.73
CA TYR A 184 -6.20 -5.88 -1.19
C TYR A 184 -4.91 -6.36 -1.87
N ILE A 185 -4.80 -7.67 -2.12
CA ILE A 185 -3.74 -8.25 -2.94
C ILE A 185 -4.25 -8.45 -4.36
N VAL A 186 -3.48 -8.01 -5.35
CA VAL A 186 -3.68 -8.31 -6.76
C VAL A 186 -2.66 -9.35 -7.18
N ALA A 187 -3.12 -10.51 -7.63
CA ALA A 187 -2.32 -11.57 -8.23
C ALA A 187 -2.64 -11.62 -9.74
N ALA A 188 -1.82 -10.95 -10.54
CA ALA A 188 -2.13 -10.71 -11.95
C ALA A 188 -1.19 -11.45 -12.90
N HIS A 189 -1.77 -11.93 -14.01
CA HIS A 189 -1.06 -12.29 -15.22
C HIS A 189 -1.47 -11.33 -16.34
N VAL A 190 -0.62 -10.37 -16.63
CA VAL A 190 -0.87 -9.37 -17.67
C VAL A 190 -0.35 -9.90 -19.00
N LEU A 191 -1.22 -9.88 -20.01
CA LEU A 191 -0.95 -10.24 -21.40
C LEU A 191 -1.30 -9.03 -22.27
N PRO A 192 -0.35 -8.11 -22.51
CA PRO A 192 -0.64 -6.90 -23.28
C PRO A 192 -1.01 -7.24 -24.73
N ASP A 193 -1.92 -6.46 -25.30
CA ASP A 193 -2.27 -6.54 -26.71
C ASP A 193 -1.64 -5.40 -27.53
N GLU A 194 -1.86 -5.41 -28.85
CA GLU A 194 -1.31 -4.39 -29.76
C GLU A 194 -1.74 -2.96 -29.41
N THR A 195 -2.87 -2.77 -28.71
CA THR A 195 -3.39 -1.45 -28.33
C THR A 195 -2.67 -0.84 -27.13
N GLU A 196 -1.98 -1.67 -26.36
CA GLU A 196 -1.19 -1.28 -25.18
C GLU A 196 0.32 -1.22 -25.47
N MET A 197 0.72 -1.61 -26.69
CA MET A 197 2.10 -1.49 -27.14
C MET A 197 2.46 -0.01 -27.39
N GLY A 198 3.67 0.37 -27.00
CA GLY A 198 4.16 1.73 -27.13
C GLY A 198 4.80 2.26 -25.86
N GLY A 199 4.99 3.58 -25.81
CA GLY A 199 5.71 4.24 -24.75
C GLY A 199 7.22 4.01 -24.81
N ILE A 200 7.94 4.60 -23.85
CA ILE A 200 9.39 4.40 -23.71
C ILE A 200 9.67 3.09 -22.97
N PHE A 201 8.85 2.73 -21.99
CA PHE A 201 8.86 1.43 -21.34
C PHE A 201 7.80 0.53 -21.95
N GLN A 202 8.24 -0.31 -22.91
CA GLN A 202 7.36 -1.19 -23.66
C GLN A 202 6.59 -2.15 -22.75
N ALA A 203 5.30 -2.30 -23.03
CA ALA A 203 4.47 -3.33 -22.42
C ALA A 203 5.03 -4.73 -22.75
N ARG A 204 4.88 -5.66 -21.80
CA ARG A 204 5.32 -7.05 -21.88
C ARG A 204 4.44 -7.94 -21.02
N GLU A 205 4.54 -9.25 -21.19
CA GLU A 205 3.91 -10.19 -20.26
C GLU A 205 4.44 -9.97 -18.83
N GLU A 206 3.51 -9.82 -17.89
CA GLU A 206 3.82 -9.63 -16.47
C GLU A 206 3.10 -10.70 -15.65
N LYS A 207 3.75 -11.20 -14.61
CA LYS A 207 3.14 -12.09 -13.62
C LYS A 207 3.61 -11.64 -12.25
N PHE A 208 2.69 -11.21 -11.41
CA PHE A 208 3.04 -10.63 -10.11
C PHE A 208 1.96 -10.83 -9.06
N GLU A 209 2.36 -10.71 -7.79
CA GLU A 209 1.45 -10.50 -6.67
C GLU A 209 1.89 -9.25 -5.91
N ALA A 210 0.97 -8.34 -5.63
CA ALA A 210 1.29 -7.09 -4.97
C ALA A 210 0.14 -6.59 -4.08
N LEU A 211 0.52 -5.89 -3.01
CA LEU A 211 -0.42 -5.14 -2.19
C LEU A 211 -0.79 -3.87 -2.94
N ALA A 212 -2.09 -3.64 -3.07
CA ALA A 212 -2.66 -2.45 -3.68
C ALA A 212 -3.60 -1.76 -2.69
N TYR A 213 -3.39 -0.46 -2.52
CA TYR A 213 -4.39 0.43 -1.91
C TYR A 213 -5.61 0.53 -2.83
N ALA A 214 -6.79 0.69 -2.24
CA ALA A 214 -8.01 0.87 -3.03
C ALA A 214 -7.87 2.10 -3.95
N GLY A 215 -8.08 1.90 -5.26
CA GLY A 215 -8.00 2.99 -6.24
C GLY A 215 -6.58 3.34 -6.71
N HIS A 216 -5.55 2.67 -6.21
CA HIS A 216 -4.17 2.79 -6.70
C HIS A 216 -3.75 1.55 -7.51
N LEU A 217 -2.76 1.72 -8.38
CA LEU A 217 -2.08 0.66 -9.08
C LEU A 217 -1.28 -0.23 -8.11
N PRO A 218 -1.17 -1.54 -8.40
CA PRO A 218 -0.29 -2.42 -7.65
C PRO A 218 1.18 -2.00 -7.75
N GLY A 219 1.99 -2.36 -6.75
CA GLY A 219 3.42 -2.03 -6.74
C GLY A 219 3.76 -0.67 -6.11
N TYR A 220 2.75 0.11 -5.70
CA TYR A 220 2.96 1.29 -4.85
C TYR A 220 3.55 0.93 -3.47
N ALA A 221 3.18 -0.24 -2.92
CA ALA A 221 3.56 -0.68 -1.57
C ALA A 221 4.64 -1.77 -1.59
N SER A 222 4.22 -3.03 -1.76
CA SER A 222 5.12 -4.19 -1.79
C SER A 222 4.57 -5.27 -2.70
N GLY A 223 5.45 -6.12 -3.20
CA GLY A 223 5.07 -7.21 -4.07
C GLY A 223 6.26 -8.03 -4.57
N HIS A 224 5.94 -9.03 -5.37
CA HIS A 224 6.91 -9.86 -6.05
C HIS A 224 6.44 -10.25 -7.44
N ASN A 225 7.38 -10.68 -8.28
CA ASN A 225 7.07 -11.09 -9.64
C ASN A 225 7.69 -12.43 -10.04
N TYR A 226 7.23 -12.94 -11.17
CA TYR A 226 7.62 -14.23 -11.73
C TYR A 226 9.12 -14.37 -11.98
N TYR A 227 9.82 -13.27 -12.25
CA TYR A 227 11.27 -13.29 -12.44
C TYR A 227 12.05 -13.44 -11.13
N GLY A 228 11.37 -13.40 -9.99
CA GLY A 228 11.95 -13.57 -8.68
C GLY A 228 12.38 -12.26 -8.02
N LEU A 229 11.96 -11.09 -8.52
CA LEU A 229 12.11 -9.83 -7.81
C LEU A 229 11.08 -9.78 -6.69
N VAL A 230 11.52 -9.43 -5.48
CA VAL A 230 10.68 -9.15 -4.31
C VAL A 230 11.06 -7.77 -3.79
N PHE A 231 10.09 -6.90 -3.55
CA PHE A 231 10.38 -5.54 -3.11
C PHE A 231 9.33 -4.94 -2.15
N SER A 232 9.75 -3.90 -1.44
CA SER A 232 8.90 -2.95 -0.72
C SER A 232 9.31 -1.51 -1.01
N ILE A 233 8.37 -0.57 -0.83
CA ILE A 233 8.54 0.85 -1.12
C ILE A 233 8.31 1.65 0.14
N ASN A 234 9.24 2.53 0.51
CA ASN A 234 9.00 3.57 1.50
C ASN A 234 8.77 4.91 0.79
N THR A 235 7.66 5.57 1.06
CA THR A 235 7.46 6.95 0.59
C THR A 235 8.44 7.89 1.27
N ILE A 236 9.05 8.83 0.52
CA ILE A 236 9.89 9.89 1.09
C ILE A 236 9.23 11.22 0.76
N PHE A 237 8.86 11.95 1.79
CA PHE A 237 8.11 13.21 1.65
C PHE A 237 9.06 14.36 1.34
N VAL A 238 9.19 14.73 0.06
CA VAL A 238 10.04 15.84 -0.35
C VAL A 238 9.29 17.18 -0.32
N SER A 239 9.97 18.27 0.01
CA SER A 239 9.34 19.60 0.07
C SER A 239 9.24 20.29 -1.28
N LYS A 240 9.84 19.71 -2.33
CA LYS A 240 9.87 20.26 -3.69
C LYS A 240 9.57 19.20 -4.76
N PRO A 241 8.43 18.49 -4.72
CA PRO A 241 8.09 17.58 -5.80
C PRO A 241 7.93 18.38 -7.12
N LEU A 242 8.15 17.74 -8.26
CA LEU A 242 8.20 18.39 -9.57
C LEU A 242 6.95 18.05 -10.40
N ARG A 243 6.20 19.08 -10.82
CA ARG A 243 5.11 18.93 -11.81
C ARG A 243 5.63 18.44 -13.17
N GLY A 244 4.78 17.75 -13.93
CA GLY A 244 5.11 17.25 -15.27
C GLY A 244 6.09 16.08 -15.31
N LYS A 245 6.51 15.58 -14.13
CA LYS A 245 7.33 14.37 -13.96
C LYS A 245 6.44 13.18 -13.60
N ILE A 246 7.01 11.97 -13.58
CA ILE A 246 6.20 10.76 -13.39
C ILE A 246 5.85 10.57 -11.91
N PRO A 247 4.58 10.37 -11.54
CA PRO A 247 4.21 10.04 -10.17
C PRO A 247 4.85 8.72 -9.74
N ARG A 248 5.33 8.64 -8.49
CA ARG A 248 6.08 7.47 -7.99
C ARG A 248 5.37 6.14 -8.22
N GLU A 249 4.04 6.12 -8.08
CA GLU A 249 3.17 4.97 -8.29
C GLU A 249 3.39 4.28 -9.64
N PHE A 250 3.58 5.04 -10.71
CA PHE A 250 3.78 4.49 -12.05
C PHE A 250 5.18 3.90 -12.23
N ILE A 251 6.20 4.50 -11.60
CA ILE A 251 7.57 3.98 -11.62
C ILE A 251 7.63 2.69 -10.82
N THR A 252 7.01 2.63 -9.64
CA THR A 252 7.05 1.42 -8.80
C THR A 252 6.16 0.31 -9.35
N ARG A 253 5.03 0.62 -10.01
CA ARG A 253 4.26 -0.36 -10.79
C ARG A 253 5.11 -1.04 -11.85
N ALA A 254 6.01 -0.29 -12.50
CA ALA A 254 6.91 -0.81 -13.51
C ALA A 254 7.90 -1.86 -12.98
N LEU A 255 8.26 -1.80 -11.69
CA LEU A 255 9.14 -2.80 -11.06
C LEU A 255 8.52 -4.20 -11.08
N LEU A 256 7.20 -4.34 -10.97
CA LEU A 256 6.53 -5.65 -11.06
C LEU A 256 6.70 -6.29 -12.45
N SER A 257 6.93 -5.50 -13.50
CA SER A 257 7.26 -6.00 -14.83
C SER A 257 8.75 -6.37 -15.00
N SER A 258 9.60 -5.90 -14.09
CA SER A 258 11.06 -5.97 -14.23
C SER A 258 11.56 -7.40 -14.19
N ARG A 259 12.55 -7.72 -15.01
CA ARG A 259 13.36 -8.92 -14.74
C ARG A 259 14.07 -8.77 -13.39
N ALA A 260 14.49 -9.90 -12.81
CA ALA A 260 15.37 -9.93 -11.65
C ALA A 260 16.81 -9.55 -12.06
N ASP A 261 16.96 -8.33 -12.56
CA ASP A 261 18.19 -7.73 -13.07
C ASP A 261 18.36 -6.34 -12.45
N LEU A 262 19.54 -6.08 -11.88
CA LEU A 262 19.82 -4.82 -11.20
C LEU A 262 19.89 -3.64 -12.17
N GLY A 263 20.41 -3.83 -13.38
CA GLY A 263 20.50 -2.78 -14.39
C GLY A 263 19.11 -2.31 -14.83
N GLU A 264 18.23 -3.26 -15.15
CA GLU A 264 16.86 -2.97 -15.55
C GLU A 264 16.07 -2.23 -14.45
N ILE A 265 16.24 -2.63 -13.19
CA ILE A 265 15.64 -1.93 -12.04
C ILE A 265 16.16 -0.50 -11.96
N LEU A 266 17.48 -0.29 -12.05
CA LEU A 266 18.05 1.05 -12.00
C LEU A 266 17.63 1.93 -13.19
N ASP A 267 17.43 1.34 -14.37
CA ASP A 267 16.92 2.05 -15.55
C ASP A 267 15.46 2.50 -15.33
N ILE A 268 14.61 1.65 -14.76
CA ILE A 268 13.23 1.99 -14.38
C ILE A 268 13.22 3.12 -13.35
N LEU A 269 14.03 3.02 -12.29
CA LEU A 269 14.06 4.02 -11.21
C LEU A 269 14.67 5.36 -11.64
N THR A 270 15.70 5.30 -12.48
CA THR A 270 16.30 6.47 -13.13
C THR A 270 15.28 7.15 -14.05
N ASN A 271 14.49 6.36 -14.79
CA ASN A 271 13.47 6.83 -15.71
C ASN A 271 13.99 7.93 -16.66
N GLU A 272 15.03 7.58 -17.43
CA GLU A 272 15.76 8.55 -18.25
C GLU A 272 14.86 9.20 -19.31
N GLY A 273 14.98 10.52 -19.44
CA GLY A 273 14.15 11.39 -20.28
C GLY A 273 13.00 12.07 -19.54
N VAL A 274 12.65 11.67 -18.30
CA VAL A 274 11.65 12.38 -17.49
C VAL A 274 12.01 12.40 -16.02
N GLY A 275 12.26 11.27 -15.35
CA GLY A 275 12.44 11.17 -13.91
C GLY A 275 11.15 11.18 -13.08
N THR A 276 11.28 10.93 -11.78
CA THR A 276 10.20 10.95 -10.78
C THR A 276 9.76 12.37 -10.39
N ALA A 277 8.48 12.52 -10.06
CA ALA A 277 7.91 13.74 -9.48
C ALA A 277 8.21 13.88 -7.98
N ASP A 278 8.36 12.77 -7.26
CA ASP A 278 8.48 12.74 -5.80
C ASP A 278 9.53 11.72 -5.32
N GLY A 279 9.87 11.77 -4.04
CA GLY A 279 10.85 10.91 -3.40
C GLY A 279 10.30 9.57 -2.93
N PHE A 280 11.11 8.52 -3.03
CA PHE A 280 10.81 7.21 -2.45
C PHE A 280 12.07 6.38 -2.29
N ASN A 281 11.96 5.29 -1.55
CA ASN A 281 12.99 4.27 -1.43
C ASN A 281 12.44 2.89 -1.82
N VAL A 282 13.25 2.09 -2.48
CA VAL A 282 12.94 0.70 -2.86
C VAL A 282 13.87 -0.23 -2.11
N ASN A 283 13.32 -1.19 -1.37
CA ASN A 283 14.07 -2.28 -0.75
C ASN A 283 13.78 -3.56 -1.49
N PHE A 284 14.79 -4.29 -1.96
CA PHE A 284 14.54 -5.50 -2.76
C PHE A 284 15.62 -6.57 -2.65
N GLY A 285 15.26 -7.77 -3.13
CA GLY A 285 16.17 -8.90 -3.31
C GLY A 285 15.64 -9.86 -4.38
N PHE A 286 16.50 -10.78 -4.81
CA PHE A 286 16.18 -11.74 -5.88
C PHE A 286 16.05 -13.16 -5.36
N LEU A 287 14.93 -13.85 -5.61
CA LEU A 287 14.66 -15.21 -5.14
C LEU A 287 15.58 -16.26 -5.76
N HIS A 288 15.89 -16.13 -7.05
CA HIS A 288 16.60 -17.14 -7.85
C HIS A 288 18.12 -16.98 -7.82
N VAL A 289 18.67 -16.63 -6.66
CA VAL A 289 20.11 -16.58 -6.39
C VAL A 289 20.46 -17.57 -5.27
N PRO A 290 21.69 -18.14 -5.25
CA PRO A 290 22.13 -18.98 -4.15
C PRO A 290 22.00 -18.25 -2.81
N LYS A 291 21.51 -18.97 -1.79
CA LYS A 291 21.30 -18.41 -0.45
C LYS A 291 22.59 -17.82 0.11
N GLU A 292 23.70 -18.51 -0.12
CA GLU A 292 25.05 -18.21 0.39
C GLU A 292 25.69 -16.99 -0.26
N SER A 293 25.08 -16.44 -1.32
CA SER A 293 25.55 -15.25 -2.03
C SER A 293 24.47 -14.19 -2.21
N ARG A 294 23.32 -14.32 -1.56
CA ARG A 294 22.20 -13.39 -1.71
C ARG A 294 22.58 -12.02 -1.14
N VAL A 295 22.43 -10.99 -1.96
CA VAL A 295 22.55 -9.59 -1.59
C VAL A 295 21.16 -8.97 -1.62
N PHE A 296 20.88 -8.12 -0.64
CA PHE A 296 19.71 -7.26 -0.63
C PHE A 296 20.13 -5.84 -0.97
N HIS A 297 19.21 -5.08 -1.53
CA HIS A 297 19.47 -3.75 -2.05
C HIS A 297 18.48 -2.76 -1.45
N THR A 298 18.94 -1.53 -1.25
CA THR A 298 18.09 -0.37 -1.03
C THR A 298 18.44 0.69 -2.06
N VAL A 299 17.44 1.33 -2.65
CA VAL A 299 17.63 2.40 -3.63
C VAL A 299 16.80 3.61 -3.24
N GLU A 300 17.46 4.71 -2.89
CA GLU A 300 16.79 6.01 -2.76
C GLU A 300 16.65 6.65 -4.13
N VAL A 301 15.48 7.22 -4.40
CA VAL A 301 15.13 7.88 -5.64
C VAL A 301 14.54 9.25 -5.32
N THR A 302 15.08 10.31 -5.93
CA THR A 302 14.55 11.67 -5.78
C THR A 302 14.38 12.34 -7.14
N PRO A 303 13.52 13.37 -7.22
CA PRO A 303 13.51 14.26 -8.37
C PRO A 303 14.87 14.94 -8.53
N LYS A 304 15.17 15.38 -9.76
CA LYS A 304 16.35 16.18 -10.06
C LYS A 304 15.95 17.40 -10.87
N THR A 305 16.14 18.60 -10.30
CA THR A 305 15.63 19.86 -10.89
C THR A 305 16.34 20.26 -12.17
N ASP A 306 17.59 19.85 -12.34
CA ASP A 306 18.49 20.23 -13.44
C ASP A 306 18.74 19.06 -14.41
N SER A 307 17.87 18.06 -14.41
CA SER A 307 18.01 16.88 -15.26
C SER A 307 16.66 16.28 -15.68
N ASP A 308 16.68 15.57 -16.79
CA ASP A 308 15.53 14.80 -17.28
C ASP A 308 15.63 13.34 -16.83
N ARG A 309 16.05 13.10 -15.59
CA ARG A 309 16.08 11.77 -14.96
C ARG A 309 15.98 11.92 -13.45
N SER A 310 15.60 10.86 -12.77
CA SER A 310 15.69 10.79 -11.31
C SER A 310 17.17 10.76 -10.88
N GLU A 311 17.43 11.28 -9.69
CA GLU A 311 18.67 10.97 -8.95
C GLU A 311 18.44 9.64 -8.22
N VAL A 312 19.42 8.72 -8.29
CA VAL A 312 19.33 7.39 -7.70
C VAL A 312 20.57 7.07 -6.88
N TYR A 313 20.40 6.45 -5.71
CA TYR A 313 21.51 5.95 -4.90
C TYR A 313 21.25 4.51 -4.48
N LEU A 314 22.13 3.59 -4.88
CA LEU A 314 22.08 2.18 -4.53
C LEU A 314 23.00 1.88 -3.35
N ALA A 315 22.50 1.14 -2.36
CA ALA A 315 23.30 0.50 -1.32
C ALA A 315 22.98 -0.99 -1.21
N ASP A 316 24.04 -1.77 -0.94
CA ASP A 316 24.03 -3.23 -0.93
C ASP A 316 24.24 -3.79 0.48
N PHE A 317 23.51 -4.87 0.80
CA PHE A 317 23.55 -5.56 2.08
C PHE A 317 23.79 -7.05 1.84
N GLY A 318 25.07 -7.44 1.81
CA GLY A 318 25.49 -8.85 1.76
C GLY A 318 25.26 -9.57 3.09
N ILE A 319 25.49 -10.88 3.10
CA ILE A 319 25.29 -11.73 4.30
C ILE A 319 26.05 -11.16 5.50
N GLY A 320 25.38 -11.09 6.64
CA GLY A 320 25.83 -10.47 7.88
C GLY A 320 25.33 -9.03 8.06
N ASN A 321 24.79 -8.39 7.03
CA ASN A 321 24.37 -6.99 7.07
C ASN A 321 22.85 -6.86 6.99
N ASN A 322 22.28 -6.13 7.96
CA ASN A 322 20.87 -5.76 7.97
C ASN A 322 20.70 -4.30 7.53
N SER A 323 19.50 -3.94 7.12
CA SER A 323 19.14 -2.55 6.78
C SER A 323 17.78 -2.18 7.35
N LEU A 324 17.64 -0.94 7.81
CA LEU A 324 16.35 -0.35 8.16
C LEU A 324 16.15 0.90 7.31
N HIS A 325 14.99 1.03 6.68
CA HIS A 325 14.58 2.25 5.99
C HIS A 325 13.20 2.70 6.47
N THR A 326 13.06 4.00 6.68
CA THR A 326 11.82 4.68 7.08
C THR A 326 11.41 5.68 5.98
N ASN A 327 10.86 6.86 6.29
CA ASN A 327 10.33 7.80 5.31
C ASN A 327 11.21 9.04 5.13
N ARG A 328 12.53 8.87 5.32
CA ARG A 328 13.51 9.93 5.11
C ARG A 328 14.70 9.47 4.28
N LEU A 329 15.39 10.41 3.66
CA LEU A 329 16.64 10.17 2.93
C LEU A 329 17.78 9.87 3.92
N LEU A 330 18.55 8.84 3.62
CA LEU A 330 19.75 8.47 4.37
C LEU A 330 21.03 8.82 3.58
N HIS A 331 20.97 8.83 2.24
CA HIS A 331 22.13 8.95 1.38
C HIS A 331 22.04 10.12 0.39
N LEU A 332 20.91 10.24 -0.33
CA LEU A 332 20.68 11.36 -1.23
C LEU A 332 20.39 12.65 -0.44
N LYS A 333 20.66 13.78 -1.08
CA LYS A 333 20.39 15.10 -0.52
C LYS A 333 19.37 15.81 -1.38
N TYR A 334 18.12 15.79 -0.91
CA TYR A 334 17.02 16.54 -1.51
C TYR A 334 16.22 17.20 -0.38
N PRO A 335 15.62 18.39 -0.58
CA PRO A 335 14.80 19.01 0.46
C PRO A 335 13.62 18.12 0.87
N GLU A 336 13.57 17.74 2.14
CA GLU A 336 12.48 16.95 2.73
C GLU A 336 11.43 17.85 3.40
N LEU A 337 10.23 17.33 3.63
CA LEU A 337 9.18 17.97 4.41
C LEU A 337 9.44 17.74 5.90
N ASP A 338 9.54 18.84 6.66
CA ASP A 338 9.64 18.80 8.13
C ASP A 338 8.23 18.69 8.74
N GLU A 339 7.61 17.53 8.54
CA GLU A 339 6.25 17.18 9.01
C GLU A 339 6.30 15.95 9.94
N ALA A 340 5.17 15.55 10.53
CA ALA A 340 5.12 14.44 11.50
C ALA A 340 5.72 13.11 10.97
N ALA A 341 5.67 12.86 9.66
CA ALA A 341 6.30 11.69 9.03
C ALA A 341 7.83 11.67 9.20
N TYR A 342 8.49 12.83 9.16
CA TYR A 342 9.94 12.95 9.37
C TYR A 342 10.31 12.69 10.83
N GLY A 343 9.59 13.30 11.77
CA GLY A 343 9.76 13.05 13.21
C GLY A 343 9.50 11.58 13.59
N SER A 344 8.45 10.98 13.03
CA SER A 344 8.13 9.56 13.18
C SER A 344 9.26 8.65 12.67
N SER A 345 9.87 8.99 11.53
CA SER A 345 11.01 8.25 10.98
C SER A 345 12.21 8.23 11.95
N LEU A 346 12.55 9.38 12.54
CA LEU A 346 13.60 9.48 13.55
C LEU A 346 13.30 8.64 14.80
N SER A 347 12.04 8.63 15.25
CA SER A 347 11.57 7.81 16.37
C SER A 347 11.78 6.33 16.11
N ARG A 348 11.27 5.83 14.98
CA ARG A 348 11.33 4.41 14.59
C ARG A 348 12.76 3.92 14.36
N GLU A 349 13.63 4.76 13.79
CA GLU A 349 15.06 4.46 13.66
C GLU A 349 15.78 4.40 15.01
N SER A 350 15.46 5.33 15.92
CA SER A 350 16.01 5.32 17.27
C SER A 350 15.59 4.06 18.01
N ARG A 351 14.31 3.67 17.90
CA ARG A 351 13.79 2.43 18.47
C ARG A 351 14.52 1.21 17.94
N TYR A 352 14.70 1.08 16.62
CA TYR A 352 15.48 -0.01 16.04
C TYR A 352 16.91 -0.06 16.61
N LYS A 353 17.62 1.08 16.62
CA LYS A 353 18.99 1.18 17.18
C LYS A 353 19.06 0.73 18.63
N GLN A 354 18.06 1.07 19.45
CA GLN A 354 17.98 0.64 20.85
C GLN A 354 17.76 -0.87 20.96
N MET A 355 16.82 -1.42 20.18
CA MET A 355 16.49 -2.86 20.18
C MET A 355 17.65 -3.74 19.69
N THR A 356 18.50 -3.21 18.79
CA THR A 356 19.65 -3.93 18.25
C THR A 356 20.99 -3.49 18.84
N ALA A 357 21.00 -2.69 19.91
CA ALA A 357 22.24 -2.19 20.50
C ALA A 357 23.16 -3.32 21.01
N ASN A 358 22.55 -4.40 21.52
CA ASN A 358 23.25 -5.53 22.13
C ASN A 358 22.97 -6.87 21.42
N LYS A 359 22.22 -6.85 20.31
CA LYS A 359 21.92 -8.04 19.50
C LYS A 359 21.79 -7.67 18.02
N THR A 360 22.23 -8.56 17.14
CA THR A 360 21.89 -8.45 15.70
C THR A 360 20.57 -9.17 15.48
N ALA A 361 19.61 -8.50 14.83
CA ALA A 361 18.37 -9.15 14.42
C ALA A 361 18.71 -10.25 13.40
N ALA A 362 18.36 -11.51 13.68
CA ALA A 362 18.82 -12.65 12.89
C ALA A 362 17.75 -13.72 12.71
N SER A 363 16.48 -13.38 12.94
CA SER A 363 15.37 -14.32 12.85
C SER A 363 14.07 -13.61 12.48
N ILE A 364 13.06 -14.40 12.10
CA ILE A 364 11.70 -13.87 11.93
C ILE A 364 11.14 -13.31 13.24
N GLN A 365 11.48 -13.91 14.38
CA GLN A 365 11.04 -13.41 15.69
C GLN A 365 11.62 -12.02 15.96
N ASP A 366 12.92 -11.80 15.71
CA ASP A 366 13.52 -10.46 15.85
C ASP A 366 12.87 -9.44 14.89
N MET A 367 12.52 -9.87 13.68
CA MET A 367 11.81 -9.01 12.72
C MET A 367 10.42 -8.60 13.24
N LEU A 368 9.64 -9.55 13.76
CA LEU A 368 8.32 -9.26 14.32
C LEU A 368 8.40 -8.43 15.60
N GLU A 369 9.43 -8.63 16.43
CA GLU A 369 9.68 -7.78 17.60
C GLU A 369 9.94 -6.32 17.19
N VAL A 370 10.76 -6.08 16.16
CA VAL A 370 11.05 -4.72 15.68
C VAL A 370 9.85 -4.11 14.97
N LEU A 371 9.33 -4.78 13.94
CA LEU A 371 8.27 -4.23 13.08
C LEU A 371 6.87 -4.29 13.72
N GLY A 372 6.70 -5.08 14.77
CA GLY A 372 5.52 -5.09 15.64
C GLY A 372 5.67 -4.23 16.90
N ASN A 373 6.74 -3.43 17.04
CA ASN A 373 6.98 -2.66 18.25
C ASN A 373 5.97 -1.50 18.40
N ARG A 374 5.31 -1.43 19.56
CA ARG A 374 4.22 -0.48 19.87
C ARG A 374 4.56 0.49 21.01
N GLU A 375 5.81 0.53 21.46
CA GLU A 375 6.18 1.12 22.75
C GLU A 375 6.31 2.65 22.72
N ASP A 376 6.74 3.23 21.60
CA ASP A 376 6.96 4.68 21.51
C ASP A 376 5.65 5.44 21.32
N ASP A 377 5.52 6.58 21.99
CA ASP A 377 4.41 7.52 21.86
C ASP A 377 4.97 8.93 21.58
N PRO A 378 4.45 9.67 20.58
CA PRO A 378 3.28 9.33 19.76
C PRO A 378 3.58 8.44 18.53
N TRP A 379 4.84 8.06 18.29
CA TRP A 379 5.28 7.44 17.03
C TRP A 379 5.90 6.05 17.23
N PRO A 380 5.08 5.01 17.43
CA PRO A 380 5.54 3.62 17.45
C PRO A 380 5.92 3.13 16.05
N VAL A 381 6.60 1.98 15.97
CA VAL A 381 6.85 1.31 14.69
C VAL A 381 5.57 0.69 14.12
N PHE A 382 4.74 0.13 15.00
CA PHE A 382 3.45 -0.47 14.67
C PHE A 382 2.32 0.24 15.42
N SER A 383 1.28 0.68 14.71
CA SER A 383 0.12 1.35 15.29
C SER A 383 -1.18 0.65 14.88
N ASP A 384 -1.88 0.05 15.83
CA ASP A 384 -3.22 -0.52 15.63
C ASP A 384 -4.25 0.00 16.64
N LYS A 385 -3.94 1.11 17.32
CA LYS A 385 -4.87 1.78 18.23
C LYS A 385 -6.15 2.14 17.44
N PRO A 386 -7.36 1.77 17.90
CA PRO A 386 -8.60 1.96 17.15
C PRO A 386 -8.89 3.41 16.75
N ASP A 387 -8.30 4.35 17.48
CA ASP A 387 -8.58 5.77 17.44
C ASP A 387 -7.35 6.60 17.04
N ALA A 388 -6.27 5.95 16.59
CA ALA A 388 -5.12 6.63 16.02
C ALA A 388 -5.47 7.27 14.68
N ARG A 389 -4.93 8.47 14.43
CA ARG A 389 -5.01 9.15 13.13
C ARG A 389 -4.34 8.33 12.03
N VAL A 390 -3.20 7.70 12.35
CA VAL A 390 -2.43 6.82 11.45
C VAL A 390 -2.33 5.43 12.07
N SER A 391 -2.60 4.45 11.24
CA SER A 391 -2.63 3.04 11.59
C SER A 391 -1.74 2.25 10.64
N THR A 392 -0.97 1.31 11.17
CA THR A 392 -0.38 0.23 10.39
C THR A 392 -1.50 -0.65 9.87
N ILE A 393 -1.73 -0.64 8.57
CA ILE A 393 -2.82 -1.38 7.92
C ILE A 393 -2.39 -2.80 7.54
N ASN A 394 -1.09 -2.97 7.30
CA ASN A 394 -0.47 -4.23 6.93
C ASN A 394 1.00 -4.27 7.41
N LEU A 395 1.42 -5.40 7.97
CA LEU A 395 2.81 -5.82 8.04
C LEU A 395 2.97 -7.03 7.12
N GLY A 396 3.78 -6.91 6.07
CA GLY A 396 4.16 -8.02 5.21
C GLY A 396 5.60 -8.46 5.48
N VAL A 397 5.84 -9.77 5.56
CA VAL A 397 7.17 -10.36 5.69
C VAL A 397 7.42 -11.36 4.57
N PHE A 398 8.39 -11.05 3.74
CA PHE A 398 8.94 -11.94 2.72
C PHE A 398 10.07 -12.78 3.32
N ASP A 399 9.88 -14.09 3.37
CA ASP A 399 10.93 -15.05 3.72
C ASP A 399 11.49 -15.66 2.44
N PHE A 400 12.71 -15.28 2.06
CA PHE A 400 13.34 -15.73 0.82
C PHE A 400 13.86 -17.17 0.91
N ASN A 401 14.11 -17.67 2.12
CA ASN A 401 14.54 -19.06 2.33
C ASN A 401 13.34 -20.00 2.19
N LYS A 402 12.21 -19.64 2.81
CA LYS A 402 10.96 -20.41 2.74
C LYS A 402 10.14 -20.12 1.48
N LYS A 403 10.46 -19.03 0.78
CA LYS A 403 9.72 -18.51 -0.38
C LYS A 403 8.25 -18.24 -0.04
N THR A 404 8.01 -17.48 1.03
CA THR A 404 6.66 -17.13 1.49
C THR A 404 6.53 -15.64 1.75
N TRP A 405 5.36 -15.08 1.48
CA TRP A 405 4.95 -13.74 1.89
C TRP A 405 3.83 -13.84 2.92
N THR A 406 4.13 -13.51 4.18
CA THR A 406 3.19 -13.63 5.31
C THR A 406 2.74 -12.25 5.76
N MET A 407 1.45 -12.07 6.04
CA MET A 407 0.86 -10.75 6.29
C MET A 407 -0.01 -10.71 7.56
N TRP A 408 0.06 -9.58 8.27
CA TRP A 408 -0.72 -9.26 9.46
C TRP A 408 -1.43 -7.92 9.30
N GLY A 409 -2.67 -7.83 9.77
CA GLY A 409 -3.45 -6.58 9.84
C GLY A 409 -3.64 -6.05 11.26
N ASN A 410 -2.97 -6.65 12.25
CA ASN A 410 -3.02 -6.35 13.68
C ASN A 410 -1.68 -6.74 14.33
N ASP A 411 -1.55 -6.52 15.64
CA ASP A 411 -0.35 -6.86 16.42
C ASP A 411 0.23 -8.25 16.05
N PRO A 412 1.40 -8.29 15.38
CA PRO A 412 1.97 -9.53 14.86
C PRO A 412 2.66 -10.39 15.93
N ILE A 413 2.87 -9.84 17.14
CA ILE A 413 3.51 -10.55 18.26
C ILE A 413 2.49 -11.48 18.93
N ASN A 414 1.26 -11.01 19.09
CA ASN A 414 0.22 -11.71 19.84
C ASN A 414 -0.85 -12.37 18.97
N ASN A 415 -0.84 -12.14 17.65
CA ASN A 415 -1.84 -12.67 16.73
C ASN A 415 -1.21 -13.50 15.60
N SER A 416 -1.98 -14.47 15.12
CA SER A 416 -1.60 -15.25 13.92
C SER A 416 -1.68 -14.40 12.65
N PRO A 417 -0.87 -14.70 11.62
CA PRO A 417 -0.97 -14.02 10.34
C PRO A 417 -2.34 -14.24 9.70
N LEU A 418 -2.78 -13.24 8.93
CA LEU A 418 -4.06 -13.26 8.22
C LEU A 418 -3.97 -13.96 6.85
N LEU A 419 -2.80 -13.91 6.23
CA LEU A 419 -2.56 -14.45 4.89
C LEU A 419 -1.11 -14.88 4.75
N GLN A 420 -0.87 -15.99 4.04
CA GLN A 420 0.45 -16.40 3.58
C GLN A 420 0.34 -16.83 2.11
N LEU A 421 1.11 -16.19 1.24
CA LEU A 421 1.19 -16.49 -0.19
C LEU A 421 2.56 -17.08 -0.53
N PRO A 422 2.64 -18.01 -1.49
CA PRO A 422 3.91 -18.49 -1.98
C PRO A 422 4.61 -17.41 -2.84
N LEU A 423 5.94 -17.32 -2.72
CA LEU A 423 6.77 -16.52 -3.61
C LEU A 423 7.14 -17.27 -4.89
N THR A 424 6.25 -18.15 -5.32
CA THR A 424 6.40 -18.98 -6.50
C THR A 424 5.09 -18.97 -7.26
N PHE A 425 5.17 -18.72 -8.56
CA PHE A 425 4.03 -18.76 -9.45
C PHE A 425 3.87 -20.20 -9.96
N THR A 426 3.44 -21.11 -9.08
CA THR A 426 3.06 -22.48 -9.44
C THR A 426 1.61 -22.59 -9.88
N ASP A 427 0.78 -21.61 -9.51
CA ASP A 427 -0.68 -21.73 -9.47
C ASP A 427 -1.44 -20.82 -10.47
N LEU A 428 -0.73 -20.00 -11.26
CA LEU A 428 -1.35 -19.36 -12.42
C LEU A 428 -1.49 -20.44 -13.50
N ILE A 429 -2.69 -21.05 -13.54
CA ILE A 429 -3.10 -22.07 -14.51
C ILE A 429 -2.65 -21.61 -15.89
N ASP A 430 -1.76 -22.40 -16.51
CA ASP A 430 -1.39 -22.25 -17.90
C ASP A 430 -2.68 -22.34 -18.75
N PRO A 431 -3.11 -21.29 -19.46
CA PRO A 431 -4.34 -21.35 -20.25
C PRO A 431 -4.24 -22.36 -21.40
N VAL A 432 -3.06 -22.95 -21.66
CA VAL A 432 -2.80 -23.88 -22.76
C VAL A 432 -2.36 -25.27 -22.27
N GLY A 433 -2.13 -25.46 -20.97
CA GLY A 433 -1.59 -26.70 -20.40
C GLY A 433 -2.60 -27.46 -19.55
N ASN A 434 -3.14 -28.57 -20.06
CA ASN A 434 -4.06 -29.47 -19.33
C ASN A 434 -3.45 -30.22 -18.13
N ASP A 435 -2.23 -29.89 -17.71
CA ASP A 435 -1.53 -30.63 -16.65
C ASP A 435 -1.61 -29.89 -15.32
N ILE A 436 -2.75 -30.07 -14.64
CA ILE A 436 -2.81 -29.88 -13.19
C ILE A 436 -1.92 -30.96 -12.57
N ASN A 437 -0.63 -30.66 -12.37
CA ASN A 437 0.26 -31.48 -11.57
C ASN A 437 -0.12 -31.30 -10.10
N ILE A 438 -1.11 -32.08 -9.65
CA ILE A 438 -1.41 -32.24 -8.23
C ILE A 438 -0.21 -32.97 -7.60
N ASN A 439 0.74 -32.21 -7.06
CA ASN A 439 1.69 -32.76 -6.10
C ASN A 439 0.87 -33.29 -4.93
N ARG A 440 0.82 -34.63 -4.80
CA ARG A 440 0.25 -35.30 -3.63
C ARG A 440 0.92 -34.71 -2.39
N ILE A 441 0.13 -34.03 -1.57
CA ILE A 441 0.50 -33.66 -0.21
C ILE A 441 0.81 -34.97 0.52
N GLU A 442 2.08 -35.21 0.83
CA GLU A 442 2.44 -36.24 1.80
C GLU A 442 1.81 -35.85 3.13
N VAL A 443 0.93 -36.72 3.62
CA VAL A 443 0.29 -36.60 4.93
C VAL A 443 1.41 -36.58 5.97
N VAL A 444 1.56 -35.47 6.67
CA VAL A 444 2.45 -35.37 7.83
C VAL A 444 1.85 -36.25 8.92
N ASP A 445 2.48 -37.39 9.18
CA ASP A 445 2.13 -38.26 10.29
C ASP A 445 2.19 -37.46 11.60
N THR A 446 1.07 -37.47 12.31
CA THR A 446 0.90 -36.89 13.64
C THR A 446 1.85 -37.56 14.63
N PHE A 447 2.83 -36.81 15.15
CA PHE A 447 3.57 -37.19 16.34
C PHE A 447 2.68 -37.00 17.58
N TYR A 448 2.10 -38.08 18.07
CA TYR A 448 1.78 -38.22 19.50
C TYR A 448 2.60 -39.39 20.04
N PRO A 449 3.60 -39.15 20.91
CA PRO A 449 4.27 -40.22 21.61
C PRO A 449 3.34 -40.84 22.66
N ASP A 450 3.42 -42.16 22.79
CA ASP A 450 2.64 -43.00 23.69
C ASP A 450 2.46 -42.42 25.11
N LYS A 451 1.19 -42.30 25.54
CA LYS A 451 0.66 -42.88 26.80
C LYS A 451 -0.84 -42.67 26.97
#